data_AF-A0AA44QAH6-F1
#
_entry.id   AF-A0AA44QAH6-F1
#
_cell.length_a   1.000
_cell.length_b   1.000
_cell.length_c   1.000
_cell.angle_alpha   90.00
_cell.angle_beta   90.00
_cell.angle_gamma   90.00
#
_symmetry.space_group_name_H-M   'P 1'
#
loop_
_entity.id
_entity.type
_entity.pdbx_description
1 polymer ?
#
loop_
_entity_poly.entity_id
_entity_poly.type
_entity_poly.pdbx_seq_one_letter_code
_entity_poly.pdbx_strand_id
1 'polypeptide(L)'
;MKKKWFIFALGLIFFLFSSPVSIRIIMEITHNSNFHARYDMKTVSEVVLVHPSPTDYSFYGTTINTSHIEKDTKYTIDDWDNKLVTSDILITINETTIETLKDFKVRINDEGFAKYYGNVEYWLVTDKVKNEKSFIIVMKKTNIDFDTVYDITDAHLNQLEFRTYTVSTDGKIKKQDFSFTDRDPLQTKLMFGISPIGVGYYTNDLHSMPSLFFPILYPFGIWIIGLILLFYSIPLIVLKKQSWKSEKKH
;
A
#
# COMPACT_ATOMS: atom_id res chain seq x y z
N MET A 1 -17.55 -38.72 24.74
CA MET A 1 -16.14 -38.27 24.72
C MET A 1 -15.75 -37.75 23.34
N LYS A 2 -16.06 -38.47 22.27
CA LYS A 2 -15.75 -38.10 20.87
C LYS A 2 -16.25 -36.70 20.46
N LYS A 3 -17.49 -36.31 20.81
CA LYS A 3 -18.07 -35.00 20.46
C LYS A 3 -17.31 -33.79 21.04
N LYS A 4 -16.78 -33.88 22.27
CA LYS A 4 -16.05 -32.78 22.92
C LYS A 4 -14.68 -32.57 22.28
N TRP A 5 -13.98 -33.67 22.01
CA TRP A 5 -12.72 -33.65 21.27
C TRP A 5 -12.90 -33.20 19.82
N PHE A 6 -14.02 -33.55 19.19
CA PHE A 6 -14.38 -33.04 17.88
C PHE A 6 -14.58 -31.51 17.87
N ILE A 7 -15.32 -30.96 18.84
CA ILE A 7 -15.51 -29.50 18.97
C ILE A 7 -14.17 -28.78 19.21
N PHE A 8 -13.32 -29.32 20.10
CA PHE A 8 -11.99 -28.78 20.34
C PHE A 8 -11.13 -28.79 19.08
N ALA A 9 -11.10 -29.93 18.37
CA ALA A 9 -10.34 -30.07 17.13
C ALA A 9 -10.83 -29.10 16.05
N LEU A 10 -12.14 -28.94 15.89
CA LEU A 10 -12.73 -27.99 14.95
C LEU A 10 -12.36 -26.54 15.29
N GLY A 11 -12.44 -26.17 16.57
CA GLY A 11 -12.02 -24.84 17.04
C GLY A 11 -10.54 -24.58 16.80
N LEU A 12 -9.69 -25.58 17.04
CA LEU A 12 -8.26 -25.51 16.77
C LEU A 12 -7.98 -25.33 15.27
N ILE A 13 -8.66 -26.08 14.41
CA ILE A 13 -8.52 -25.97 12.95
C ILE A 13 -8.90 -24.56 12.50
N PHE A 14 -10.06 -24.04 12.93
CA PHE A 14 -10.50 -22.70 12.54
C PHE A 14 -9.54 -21.62 13.03
N PHE A 15 -9.09 -21.69 14.28
CA PHE A 15 -8.13 -20.76 14.84
C PHE A 15 -6.80 -20.79 14.08
N LEU A 16 -6.20 -21.97 13.90
CA LEU A 16 -4.90 -22.11 13.24
C LEU A 16 -4.96 -21.72 11.75
N PHE A 17 -6.05 -22.06 11.06
CA PHE A 17 -6.20 -21.76 9.64
C PHE A 17 -6.37 -20.26 9.37
N SER A 18 -7.13 -19.56 10.22
CA SER A 18 -7.39 -18.12 10.07
C SER A 18 -6.34 -17.21 10.72
N SER A 19 -5.51 -17.73 11.63
CA SER A 19 -4.53 -16.93 12.37
C SER A 19 -3.50 -16.21 11.49
N PRO A 20 -2.84 -16.84 10.49
CA PRO A 20 -1.81 -16.18 9.70
C PRO A 20 -2.32 -14.91 9.02
N VAL A 21 -3.52 -14.96 8.44
CA VAL A 21 -4.13 -13.80 7.78
C VAL A 21 -4.63 -12.78 8.80
N SER A 22 -5.32 -13.23 9.86
CA SER A 22 -5.83 -12.34 10.92
C SER A 22 -4.71 -11.51 11.56
N ILE A 23 -3.58 -12.16 11.88
CA ILE A 23 -2.43 -11.50 12.51
C ILE A 23 -1.83 -10.45 11.58
N ARG A 24 -1.65 -10.76 10.29
CA ARG A 24 -1.13 -9.79 9.29
C ARG A 24 -2.05 -8.59 9.15
N ILE A 25 -3.36 -8.79 9.11
CA ILE A 25 -4.33 -7.69 9.05
C ILE A 25 -4.29 -6.84 10.34
N ILE A 26 -4.22 -7.46 11.52
CA ILE A 26 -4.11 -6.71 12.79
C ILE A 26 -2.82 -5.87 12.81
N MET A 27 -1.70 -6.43 12.37
CA MET A 27 -0.44 -5.70 12.26
C MET A 27 -0.56 -4.54 11.27
N GLU A 28 -1.23 -4.74 10.12
CA GLU A 28 -1.48 -3.69 9.13
C GLU A 28 -2.34 -2.55 9.70
N ILE A 29 -3.44 -2.87 10.38
CA ILE A 29 -4.32 -1.87 11.03
C ILE A 29 -3.55 -1.09 12.09
N THR A 30 -2.79 -1.79 12.94
CA THR A 30 -1.98 -1.17 14.01
C THR A 30 -0.90 -0.27 13.42
N HIS A 31 -0.23 -0.75 12.38
CA HIS A 31 0.76 0.03 11.63
C HIS A 31 0.15 1.28 11.02
N ASN A 32 -1.00 1.16 10.35
CA ASN A 32 -1.68 2.29 9.73
C ASN A 32 -2.12 3.33 10.78
N SER A 33 -2.59 2.87 11.94
CA SER A 33 -2.93 3.75 13.07
C SER A 33 -1.69 4.51 13.59
N ASN A 34 -0.59 3.81 13.84
CA ASN A 34 0.67 4.43 14.27
C ASN A 34 1.24 5.37 13.20
N PHE A 35 1.08 5.01 11.92
CA PHE A 35 1.49 5.82 10.80
C PHE A 35 0.75 7.15 10.77
N HIS A 36 -0.59 7.14 10.86
CA HIS A 36 -1.39 8.36 10.87
C HIS A 36 -1.21 9.20 12.15
N ALA A 37 -0.86 8.57 13.27
CA ALA A 37 -0.46 9.28 14.48
C ALA A 37 0.85 10.07 14.27
N ARG A 38 1.78 9.54 13.46
CA ARG A 38 3.07 10.19 13.17
C ARG A 38 3.04 11.14 11.98
N TYR A 39 2.39 10.78 10.88
CA TYR A 39 2.44 11.53 9.64
C TYR A 39 1.08 12.11 9.27
N ASP A 40 1.09 13.32 8.72
CA ASP A 40 0.00 13.87 7.91
C ASP A 40 0.49 13.96 6.47
N MET A 41 -0.27 13.41 5.52
CA MET A 41 0.12 13.30 4.12
C MET A 41 -1.01 13.75 3.22
N LYS A 42 -0.69 14.55 2.21
CA LYS A 42 -1.62 15.01 1.19
C LYS A 42 -0.95 14.90 -0.18
N THR A 43 -1.62 14.28 -1.13
CA THR A 43 -1.14 14.28 -2.51
C THR A 43 -1.47 15.62 -3.18
N VAL A 44 -0.60 16.05 -4.09
CA VAL A 44 -0.76 17.24 -4.92
C VAL A 44 -1.19 16.86 -6.35
N SER A 45 -1.08 15.57 -6.70
CA SER A 45 -1.34 15.00 -8.02
C SER A 45 -2.74 14.39 -8.20
N GLU A 46 -3.58 14.33 -7.17
CA GLU A 46 -4.84 13.58 -7.24
C GLU A 46 -5.85 14.19 -8.23
N VAL A 47 -6.14 13.43 -9.28
CA VAL A 47 -7.15 13.72 -10.32
C VAL A 47 -8.52 14.01 -9.70
N VAL A 48 -8.90 13.32 -8.62
CA VAL A 48 -10.29 13.34 -8.11
C VAL A 48 -10.57 14.52 -7.16
N LEU A 49 -9.55 15.12 -6.53
CA LEU A 49 -9.75 16.12 -5.47
C LEU A 49 -9.30 17.53 -5.83
N VAL A 50 -8.44 17.70 -6.84
CA VAL A 50 -7.89 19.02 -7.21
C VAL A 50 -7.91 19.18 -8.73
N HIS A 51 -9.05 19.64 -9.25
CA HIS A 51 -9.14 20.09 -10.65
C HIS A 51 -9.09 21.62 -10.73
N PRO A 52 -8.15 22.20 -11.50
CA PRO A 52 -7.05 21.54 -12.21
C PRO A 52 -5.87 21.19 -11.29
N SER A 53 -5.20 20.06 -11.57
CA SER A 53 -3.94 19.71 -10.91
C SER A 53 -2.87 20.73 -11.33
N PRO A 54 -2.03 21.21 -10.40
CA PRO A 54 -1.07 22.26 -10.73
C PRO A 54 0.03 21.74 -11.68
N THR A 55 0.55 22.63 -12.53
CA THR A 55 1.67 22.35 -13.44
C THR A 55 3.04 22.51 -12.77
N ASP A 56 3.10 23.35 -11.74
CA ASP A 56 4.26 23.54 -10.88
C ASP A 56 3.83 23.67 -9.42
N TYR A 57 4.78 23.51 -8.50
CA TYR A 57 4.51 23.69 -7.08
C TYR A 57 5.67 24.39 -6.40
N SER A 58 5.38 25.47 -5.66
CA SER A 58 6.37 26.17 -4.84
C SER A 58 6.29 25.68 -3.39
N PHE A 59 7.36 25.04 -2.94
CA PHE A 59 7.52 24.61 -1.55
C PHE A 59 8.66 25.40 -0.90
N TYR A 60 8.33 26.34 0.00
CA TYR A 60 9.30 27.16 0.72
C TYR A 60 10.36 27.81 -0.18
N GLY A 61 9.93 28.33 -1.34
CA GLY A 61 10.81 29.00 -2.31
C GLY A 61 11.57 28.06 -3.26
N THR A 62 11.41 26.74 -3.11
CA THR A 62 11.86 25.76 -4.09
C THR A 62 10.72 25.45 -5.06
N THR A 63 10.96 25.61 -6.35
CA THR A 63 9.96 25.33 -7.40
C THR A 63 10.17 23.94 -7.96
N ILE A 64 9.11 23.13 -7.95
CA ILE A 64 9.07 21.79 -8.53
C ILE A 64 8.19 21.84 -9.78
N ASN A 65 8.67 21.28 -10.88
CA ASN A 65 7.92 21.17 -12.12
C ASN A 65 8.26 19.83 -12.80
N THR A 66 7.27 19.25 -13.48
CA THR A 66 7.45 18.06 -14.29
C THR A 66 6.91 18.31 -15.68
N SER A 67 7.74 18.04 -16.68
CA SER A 67 7.41 18.15 -18.10
C SER A 67 7.66 16.82 -18.80
N HIS A 68 7.33 16.73 -20.08
CA HIS A 68 7.64 15.54 -20.87
C HIS A 68 7.96 15.87 -22.32
N ILE A 69 8.69 14.98 -22.97
CA ILE A 69 8.97 15.01 -24.40
C ILE A 69 8.33 13.77 -25.02
N GLU A 70 7.30 13.97 -25.83
CA GLU A 70 6.64 12.88 -26.56
C GLU A 70 7.62 12.23 -27.56
N LYS A 71 7.66 10.90 -27.57
CA LYS A 71 8.55 10.13 -28.48
C LYS A 71 7.81 9.54 -29.67
N ASP A 72 6.52 9.31 -29.55
CA ASP A 72 5.66 8.79 -30.62
C ASP A 72 4.41 9.69 -30.72
N THR A 73 3.85 9.80 -31.91
CA THR A 73 2.56 10.47 -32.14
C THR A 73 1.38 9.52 -31.94
N LYS A 74 1.64 8.20 -31.84
CA LYS A 74 0.63 7.20 -31.54
C LYS A 74 0.30 7.19 -30.06
N TYR A 75 -0.98 7.18 -29.76
CA TYR A 75 -1.50 6.97 -28.42
C TYR A 75 -2.07 5.56 -28.27
N THR A 76 -2.01 5.03 -27.05
CA THR A 76 -2.80 3.89 -26.60
C THR A 76 -3.94 4.39 -25.71
N ILE A 77 -4.93 3.55 -25.45
CA ILE A 77 -6.04 3.85 -24.53
C ILE A 77 -5.96 2.85 -23.39
N ASP A 78 -6.01 3.32 -22.14
CA ASP A 78 -6.07 2.44 -20.95
C ASP A 78 -7.51 1.98 -20.66
N ASP A 79 -7.68 1.10 -19.68
CA ASP A 79 -9.00 0.57 -19.28
C ASP A 79 -9.98 1.65 -18.76
N TRP A 80 -9.50 2.88 -18.54
CA TRP A 80 -10.27 4.04 -18.10
C TRP A 80 -10.43 5.09 -19.20
N ASP A 81 -10.26 4.71 -20.46
CA ASP A 81 -10.39 5.57 -21.65
C ASP A 81 -9.38 6.74 -21.72
N ASN A 82 -8.29 6.70 -20.95
CA ASN A 82 -7.25 7.73 -21.02
C ASN A 82 -6.34 7.51 -22.22
N LYS A 83 -6.04 8.59 -22.94
CA LYS A 83 -5.05 8.56 -24.02
C LYS A 83 -3.64 8.63 -23.43
N LEU A 84 -2.83 7.63 -23.74
CA LEU A 84 -1.46 7.47 -23.26
C LEU A 84 -0.47 7.62 -24.41
N VAL A 85 0.53 8.49 -24.25
CA VAL A 85 1.65 8.63 -25.20
C VAL A 85 2.96 8.26 -24.53
N THR A 86 3.81 7.52 -25.23
CA THR A 86 5.16 7.21 -24.75
C THR A 86 6.02 8.47 -24.78
N SER A 87 6.56 8.86 -23.64
CA SER A 87 7.31 10.10 -23.44
C SER A 87 8.50 9.91 -22.51
N ASP A 88 9.49 10.80 -22.62
CA ASP A 88 10.47 10.98 -21.56
C ASP A 88 9.95 12.02 -20.57
N ILE A 89 9.79 11.65 -19.30
CA ILE A 89 9.31 12.55 -18.24
C ILE A 89 10.52 13.23 -17.58
N LEU A 90 10.53 14.56 -17.53
CA LEU A 90 11.61 15.35 -16.95
C LEU A 90 11.14 15.96 -15.64
N ILE A 91 11.83 15.65 -14.55
CA ILE A 91 11.56 16.24 -13.24
C ILE A 91 12.58 17.34 -12.99
N THR A 92 12.09 18.54 -12.72
CA THR A 92 12.89 19.74 -12.54
C THR A 92 12.67 20.34 -11.15
N ILE A 93 13.78 20.76 -10.52
CA ILE A 93 13.74 21.53 -9.27
C ILE A 93 14.58 22.79 -9.49
N ASN A 94 13.99 23.96 -9.25
CA ASN A 94 14.59 25.27 -9.51
C ASN A 94 15.17 25.34 -10.94
N GLU A 95 14.35 25.00 -11.94
CA GLU A 95 14.70 25.00 -13.37
C GLU A 95 15.78 24.00 -13.79
N THR A 96 16.34 23.23 -12.86
CA THR A 96 17.35 22.21 -13.14
C THR A 96 16.70 20.83 -13.24
N THR A 97 16.87 20.15 -14.36
CA THR A 97 16.44 18.75 -14.51
C THR A 97 17.27 17.85 -13.60
N ILE A 98 16.62 17.26 -12.59
CA ILE A 98 17.26 16.36 -11.63
C ILE A 98 17.11 14.89 -12.01
N GLU A 99 16.11 14.55 -12.82
CA GLU A 99 15.83 13.19 -13.24
C GLU A 99 15.11 13.16 -14.60
N THR A 100 15.35 12.12 -15.38
CA THR A 100 14.62 11.83 -16.61
C THR A 100 14.18 10.37 -16.61
N LEU A 101 12.87 10.13 -16.60
CA LEU A 101 12.28 8.81 -16.73
C LEU A 101 12.03 8.54 -18.21
N LYS A 102 12.73 7.56 -18.78
CA LYS A 102 12.69 7.31 -20.23
C LYS A 102 11.59 6.34 -20.63
N ASP A 103 10.90 6.66 -21.71
CA ASP A 103 9.92 5.80 -22.40
C ASP A 103 8.68 5.45 -21.57
N PHE A 104 8.27 6.30 -20.63
CA PHE A 104 7.08 6.09 -19.80
C PHE A 104 5.80 6.58 -20.47
N LYS A 105 4.65 6.00 -20.11
CA LYS A 105 3.34 6.40 -20.61
C LYS A 105 2.81 7.63 -19.87
N VAL A 106 2.41 8.67 -20.59
CA VAL A 106 1.85 9.91 -20.01
C VAL A 106 0.42 10.10 -20.50
N ARG A 107 -0.49 10.48 -19.60
CA ARG A 107 -1.88 10.82 -19.94
C ARG A 107 -1.92 12.20 -20.57
N ILE A 108 -2.28 12.29 -21.85
CA ILE A 108 -2.29 13.57 -22.58
C ILE A 108 -3.56 14.40 -22.35
N ASN A 109 -4.65 13.76 -21.91
CA ASN A 109 -5.93 14.41 -21.65
C ASN A 109 -6.02 15.05 -20.25
N ASP A 110 -5.22 14.58 -19.29
CA ASP A 110 -5.18 15.15 -17.94
C ASP A 110 -4.46 16.51 -17.96
N GLU A 111 -4.40 17.23 -16.85
CA GLU A 111 -3.65 18.50 -16.73
C GLU A 111 -2.67 18.47 -15.56
N GLY A 112 -1.62 19.30 -15.62
CA GLY A 112 -0.64 19.41 -14.55
C GLY A 112 0.01 18.09 -14.15
N PHE A 113 0.22 17.89 -12.85
CA PHE A 113 0.85 16.70 -12.29
C PHE A 113 0.04 15.42 -12.48
N ALA A 114 -1.29 15.51 -12.60
CA ALA A 114 -2.16 14.36 -12.84
C ALA A 114 -1.81 13.58 -14.11
N LYS A 115 -1.25 14.24 -15.14
CA LYS A 115 -0.77 13.59 -16.38
C LYS A 115 0.22 12.45 -16.15
N TYR A 116 0.91 12.47 -15.02
CA TYR A 116 1.98 11.52 -14.66
C TYR A 116 1.52 10.40 -13.72
N TYR A 117 0.20 10.28 -13.49
CA TYR A 117 -0.39 9.20 -12.70
C TYR A 117 0.18 7.83 -13.07
N GLY A 118 0.44 6.99 -12.06
CA GLY A 118 1.08 5.69 -12.24
C GLY A 118 2.62 5.73 -12.34
N ASN A 119 3.23 6.90 -12.60
CA ASN A 119 4.67 7.03 -12.80
C ASN A 119 5.34 7.98 -11.79
N VAL A 120 4.70 9.12 -11.52
CA VAL A 120 5.19 10.14 -10.60
C VAL A 120 4.07 10.63 -9.70
N GLU A 121 4.32 10.68 -8.39
CA GLU A 121 3.40 11.22 -7.39
C GLU A 121 4.09 12.28 -6.52
N TYR A 122 3.31 13.24 -6.05
CA TYR A 122 3.79 14.40 -5.31
C TYR A 122 3.08 14.50 -3.98
N TRP A 123 3.84 14.53 -2.89
CA TRP A 123 3.29 14.46 -1.54
C TRP A 123 3.77 15.62 -0.68
N LEU A 124 2.83 16.29 -0.03
CA LEU A 124 3.10 17.10 1.15
C LEU A 124 3.06 16.18 2.37
N VAL A 125 4.18 16.11 3.09
CA VAL A 125 4.33 15.26 4.27
C VAL A 125 4.70 16.12 5.47
N THR A 126 3.98 15.93 6.57
CA THR A 126 4.32 16.48 7.88
C THR A 126 4.62 15.33 8.84
N ASP A 127 5.85 15.22 9.34
CA ASP A 127 6.19 14.36 10.48
C ASP A 127 5.83 15.12 11.77
N LYS A 128 4.72 14.74 12.40
CA LYS A 128 4.17 15.38 13.61
C LYS A 128 5.08 15.20 14.82
N VAL A 129 5.87 14.13 14.85
CA VAL A 129 6.78 13.84 15.97
C VAL A 129 8.02 14.73 15.88
N LYS A 130 8.56 14.92 14.68
CA LYS A 130 9.72 15.80 14.44
C LYS A 130 9.34 17.27 14.24
N ASN A 131 8.06 17.54 14.01
CA ASN A 131 7.55 18.84 13.56
C ASN A 131 8.23 19.32 12.26
N GLU A 132 8.48 18.39 11.34
CA GLU A 132 9.15 18.63 10.07
C GLU A 132 8.15 18.55 8.92
N LYS A 133 8.25 19.47 7.95
CA LYS A 133 7.48 19.43 6.72
C LYS A 133 8.40 19.17 5.54
N SER A 134 7.92 18.40 4.57
CA SER A 134 8.64 18.12 3.35
C SER A 134 7.70 17.97 2.17
N PHE A 135 8.19 18.32 0.99
CA PHE A 135 7.59 17.96 -0.28
C PHE A 135 8.37 16.77 -0.86
N ILE A 136 7.68 15.66 -1.13
CA ILE A 136 8.30 14.43 -1.62
C ILE A 136 7.79 14.13 -3.02
N ILE A 137 8.72 14.06 -3.96
CA ILE A 137 8.48 13.54 -5.31
C ILE A 137 8.81 12.05 -5.28
N VAL A 138 7.89 11.20 -5.68
CA VAL A 138 8.04 9.74 -5.73
C VAL A 138 7.93 9.32 -7.18
N MET A 139 8.89 8.52 -7.65
CA MET A 139 8.96 8.09 -9.04
C MET A 139 9.20 6.59 -9.13
N LYS A 140 8.51 5.96 -10.08
CA LYS A 140 8.79 4.59 -10.51
C LYS A 140 9.97 4.61 -11.49
N LYS A 141 11.03 3.87 -11.16
CA LYS A 141 12.22 3.72 -12.04
C LYS A 141 12.06 2.60 -13.05
N THR A 142 11.33 1.56 -12.69
CA THR A 142 11.14 0.41 -13.56
C THR A 142 10.00 0.68 -14.54
N ASN A 143 10.30 0.70 -15.84
CA ASN A 143 9.29 0.87 -16.88
C ASN A 143 8.69 -0.49 -17.28
N ILE A 144 7.75 -0.97 -16.46
CA ILE A 144 6.94 -2.15 -16.77
C ILE A 144 5.53 -1.69 -17.11
N ASP A 145 5.07 -2.10 -18.29
CA ASP A 145 3.71 -1.90 -18.78
C ASP A 145 2.78 -2.96 -18.17
N PHE A 146 2.07 -2.58 -17.12
CA PHE A 146 1.12 -3.45 -16.44
C PHE A 146 -0.24 -3.51 -17.14
N ASP A 147 -0.52 -2.63 -18.10
CA ASP A 147 -1.79 -2.61 -18.83
C ASP A 147 -1.93 -3.87 -19.72
N THR A 148 -0.80 -4.50 -20.04
CA THR A 148 -0.75 -5.77 -20.79
C THR A 148 -0.77 -7.02 -19.90
N VAL A 149 -0.71 -6.85 -18.57
CA VAL A 149 -0.55 -7.94 -17.61
C VAL A 149 -1.87 -8.25 -16.93
N TYR A 150 -2.55 -9.30 -17.39
CA TYR A 150 -3.84 -9.76 -16.84
C TYR A 150 -3.76 -10.23 -15.37
N ASP A 151 -2.57 -10.64 -14.89
CA ASP A 151 -2.37 -11.11 -13.52
C ASP A 151 -1.09 -10.56 -12.90
N ILE A 152 -1.24 -9.56 -12.04
CA ILE A 152 -0.13 -8.91 -11.34
C ILE A 152 0.28 -9.79 -10.15
N THR A 153 1.28 -10.63 -10.39
CA THR A 153 1.88 -11.46 -9.35
C THR A 153 2.90 -10.69 -8.49
N ASP A 154 3.20 -11.22 -7.31
CA ASP A 154 4.29 -10.73 -6.45
C ASP A 154 5.64 -10.66 -7.19
N ALA A 155 5.90 -11.59 -8.12
CA ALA A 155 7.14 -11.59 -8.90
C ALA A 155 7.25 -10.37 -9.83
N HIS A 156 6.12 -9.86 -10.34
CA HIS A 156 6.10 -8.61 -11.10
C HIS A 156 6.31 -7.40 -10.19
N LEU A 157 5.67 -7.38 -9.02
CA LEU A 157 5.80 -6.29 -8.04
C LEU A 157 7.21 -6.17 -7.48
N ASN A 158 7.88 -7.30 -7.23
CA ASN A 158 9.23 -7.35 -6.67
C ASN A 158 10.30 -6.76 -7.59
N GLN A 159 9.99 -6.52 -8.87
CA GLN A 159 10.87 -5.86 -9.85
C GLN A 159 10.74 -4.33 -9.81
N LEU A 160 9.77 -3.81 -9.08
CA LEU A 160 9.53 -2.38 -9.00
C LEU A 160 10.61 -1.71 -8.13
N GLU A 161 11.31 -0.78 -8.75
CA GLU A 161 12.22 0.15 -8.10
C GLU A 161 11.62 1.54 -8.12
N PHE A 162 11.89 2.27 -7.04
CA PHE A 162 11.38 3.61 -6.82
C PHE A 162 12.51 4.54 -6.40
N ARG A 163 12.27 5.83 -6.62
CA ARG A 163 13.15 6.91 -6.19
C ARG A 163 12.32 8.02 -5.59
N THR A 164 12.84 8.59 -4.51
CA THR A 164 12.29 9.80 -3.90
C THR A 164 13.27 10.95 -3.97
N TYR A 165 12.74 12.14 -4.19
CA TYR A 165 13.42 13.39 -3.89
C TYR A 165 12.60 14.12 -2.82
N THR A 166 13.18 14.26 -1.63
CA THR A 166 12.58 14.96 -0.49
C THR A 166 13.14 16.37 -0.44
N VAL A 167 12.29 17.35 -0.64
CA VAL A 167 12.59 18.77 -0.47
C VAL A 167 12.15 19.18 0.93
N SER A 168 13.10 19.66 1.72
CA SER A 168 12.86 20.15 3.08
C SER A 168 12.59 21.66 3.09
N THR A 169 12.10 22.20 4.21
CA THR A 169 11.72 23.62 4.32
C THR A 169 12.88 24.60 4.15
N ASP A 170 14.13 24.15 4.30
CA ASP A 170 15.33 24.96 4.06
C ASP A 170 15.85 24.85 2.62
N GLY A 171 15.12 24.15 1.74
CA GLY A 171 15.49 23.94 0.34
C GLY A 171 16.49 22.80 0.10
N LYS A 172 16.95 22.08 1.14
CA LYS A 172 17.80 20.89 0.91
C LYS A 172 16.99 19.78 0.26
N ILE A 173 17.62 19.14 -0.72
CA ILE A 173 17.07 18.03 -1.49
C ILE A 173 17.80 16.75 -1.09
N LYS A 174 17.06 15.75 -0.60
CA LYS A 174 17.57 14.41 -0.32
C LYS A 174 17.04 13.42 -1.34
N LYS A 175 17.93 12.68 -1.98
CA LYS A 175 17.62 11.57 -2.88
C LYS A 175 17.66 10.25 -2.12
N GLN A 176 16.69 9.36 -2.38
CA GLN A 176 16.71 8.01 -1.83
C GLN A 176 16.04 7.02 -2.79
N ASP A 177 16.72 5.92 -3.06
CA ASP A 177 16.20 4.79 -3.84
C ASP A 177 15.69 3.71 -2.88
N PHE A 178 14.66 2.99 -3.30
CA PHE A 178 14.13 1.83 -2.58
C PHE A 178 13.42 0.88 -3.56
N SER A 179 13.19 -0.36 -3.15
CA SER A 179 12.47 -1.34 -3.97
C SER A 179 11.11 -1.62 -3.37
N PHE A 180 10.27 -2.35 -4.11
CA PHE A 180 9.05 -2.89 -3.52
C PHE A 180 9.37 -3.72 -2.28
N THR A 181 10.33 -4.65 -2.31
CA THR A 181 10.59 -5.55 -1.19
C THR A 181 11.34 -4.93 -0.02
N ASP A 182 12.14 -3.88 -0.27
CA ASP A 182 12.93 -3.18 0.74
C ASP A 182 12.44 -1.73 0.85
N ARG A 183 11.41 -1.55 1.68
CA ARG A 183 10.74 -0.27 1.91
C ARG A 183 10.38 -0.08 3.36
N ASP A 184 10.39 1.18 3.80
CA ASP A 184 9.95 1.58 5.11
C ASP A 184 8.43 1.91 5.14
N PRO A 185 7.85 2.21 6.31
CA PRO A 185 6.44 2.57 6.45
C PRO A 185 6.01 3.77 5.60
N LEU A 186 6.83 4.82 5.52
CA LEU A 186 6.54 6.03 4.75
C LEU A 186 6.64 5.76 3.26
N GLN A 187 7.68 5.05 2.83
CA GLN A 187 7.87 4.62 1.45
C GLN A 187 6.69 3.77 0.95
N THR A 188 6.15 2.89 1.80
CA THR A 188 4.96 2.10 1.48
C THR A 188 3.75 2.98 1.14
N LYS A 189 3.53 4.06 1.90
CA LYS A 189 2.43 5.00 1.64
C LYS A 189 2.69 5.91 0.44
N LEU A 190 3.94 6.32 0.24
CA LEU A 190 4.36 7.13 -0.90
C LEU A 190 4.17 6.42 -2.25
N MET A 191 4.13 5.09 -2.27
CA MET A 191 3.84 4.29 -3.46
C MET A 191 2.36 4.29 -3.86
N PHE A 192 1.47 4.82 -3.02
CA PHE A 192 0.05 4.96 -3.36
C PHE A 192 -0.09 5.89 -4.58
N GLY A 193 -0.76 5.43 -5.64
CA GLY A 193 -0.89 6.16 -6.92
C GLY A 193 0.14 5.81 -8.01
N ILE A 194 1.30 5.22 -7.64
CA ILE A 194 2.30 4.73 -8.62
C ILE A 194 2.48 3.21 -8.65
N SER A 195 2.00 2.51 -7.62
CA SER A 195 1.91 1.05 -7.64
C SER A 195 0.67 0.61 -8.43
N PRO A 196 0.76 -0.45 -9.26
CA PRO A 196 -0.37 -0.91 -10.07
C PRO A 196 -1.46 -1.59 -9.21
N ILE A 197 -1.17 -1.94 -7.96
CA ILE A 197 -2.14 -2.40 -6.96
C ILE A 197 -1.99 -1.63 -5.65
N GLY A 198 -3.02 -1.65 -4.80
CA GLY A 198 -2.91 -1.13 -3.45
C GLY A 198 -1.90 -1.94 -2.62
N VAL A 199 -1.01 -1.24 -1.92
CA VAL A 199 0.13 -1.82 -1.20
C VAL A 199 -0.01 -1.55 0.28
N GLY A 200 -0.03 -2.62 1.08
CA GLY A 200 0.10 -2.55 2.54
C GLY A 200 1.53 -2.84 2.99
N TYR A 201 1.83 -2.63 4.26
CA TYR A 201 3.16 -2.91 4.80
C TYR A 201 3.37 -4.40 5.11
N TYR A 202 2.39 -5.04 5.75
CA TYR A 202 2.40 -6.45 6.14
C TYR A 202 1.54 -7.34 5.24
N THR A 203 0.52 -6.78 4.60
CA THR A 203 -0.32 -7.50 3.64
C THR A 203 -1.01 -6.56 2.67
N ASN A 204 -1.15 -6.99 1.42
CA ASN A 204 -1.94 -6.29 0.40
C ASN A 204 -3.41 -6.72 0.40
N ASP A 205 -3.79 -7.74 1.18
CA ASP A 205 -5.12 -8.38 1.12
C ASP A 205 -6.26 -7.37 1.34
N LEU A 206 -6.04 -6.35 2.18
CA LEU A 206 -7.02 -5.30 2.46
C LEU A 206 -7.34 -4.41 1.25
N HIS A 207 -6.48 -4.40 0.24
CA HIS A 207 -6.65 -3.61 -0.98
C HIS A 207 -7.20 -4.43 -2.14
N SER A 208 -7.12 -5.77 -2.09
CA SER A 208 -7.46 -6.66 -3.20
C SER A 208 -8.89 -7.21 -3.16
N MET A 209 -9.58 -7.20 -2.00
CA MET A 209 -10.89 -7.83 -1.85
C MET A 209 -11.90 -6.96 -1.07
N PRO A 210 -12.55 -5.96 -1.69
CA PRO A 210 -13.72 -5.33 -1.09
C PRO A 210 -14.88 -6.33 -1.12
N SER A 211 -15.15 -7.02 -0.02
CA SER A 211 -16.34 -7.86 0.11
C SER A 211 -16.89 -7.84 1.53
N LEU A 212 -18.19 -8.14 1.70
CA LEU A 212 -18.75 -8.36 3.03
C LEU A 212 -18.10 -9.55 3.75
N PHE A 213 -17.49 -10.48 3.00
CA PHE A 213 -16.84 -11.67 3.55
C PHE A 213 -15.43 -11.40 4.06
N PHE A 214 -14.69 -10.47 3.45
CA PHE A 214 -13.30 -10.15 3.78
C PHE A 214 -13.15 -8.67 4.15
N PRO A 215 -12.60 -8.30 5.32
CA PRO A 215 -11.92 -9.15 6.31
C PRO A 215 -12.82 -9.64 7.46
N ILE A 216 -14.12 -9.30 7.46
CA ILE A 216 -15.00 -9.46 8.64
C ILE A 216 -15.33 -10.93 8.92
N LEU A 217 -15.97 -11.64 7.98
CA LEU A 217 -16.33 -13.06 8.17
C LEU A 217 -15.08 -13.94 8.12
N TYR A 218 -14.19 -13.68 7.17
CA TYR A 218 -12.86 -14.26 7.08
C TYR A 218 -11.81 -13.15 6.90
N PRO A 219 -10.72 -13.14 7.68
CA PRO A 219 -10.34 -14.19 8.60
C PRO A 219 -10.90 -14.02 10.04
N PHE A 220 -11.42 -12.83 10.41
CA PHE A 220 -11.73 -12.53 11.81
C PHE A 220 -12.89 -13.32 12.40
N GLY A 221 -14.00 -13.47 11.68
CA GLY A 221 -15.15 -14.25 12.15
C GLY A 221 -14.79 -15.72 12.42
N ILE A 222 -14.11 -16.36 11.48
CA ILE A 222 -13.59 -17.73 11.64
C ILE A 222 -12.60 -17.82 12.81
N TRP A 223 -11.73 -16.83 12.96
CA TRP A 223 -10.75 -16.76 14.05
C TRP A 223 -11.41 -16.67 15.43
N ILE A 224 -12.41 -15.80 15.58
CA ILE A 224 -13.19 -15.62 16.81
C ILE A 224 -14.02 -16.86 17.12
N ILE A 225 -14.69 -17.46 16.12
CA ILE A 225 -15.44 -18.71 16.31
C ILE A 225 -14.49 -19.82 16.78
N GLY A 226 -13.30 -19.94 16.19
CA GLY A 226 -12.27 -20.87 16.63
C GLY A 226 -11.90 -20.69 18.10
N LEU A 227 -11.65 -19.44 18.53
CA LEU A 227 -11.38 -19.12 19.94
C LEU A 227 -12.53 -19.50 20.86
N ILE A 228 -13.78 -19.15 20.51
CA ILE A 228 -14.97 -19.48 21.32
C ILE A 228 -15.09 -21.01 21.51
N LEU A 229 -14.91 -21.79 20.43
CA LEU A 229 -14.98 -23.25 20.51
C LEU A 229 -13.87 -23.85 21.39
N LEU A 230 -12.65 -23.30 21.32
CA LEU A 230 -11.53 -23.70 22.17
C LEU A 230 -11.84 -23.42 23.65
N PHE A 231 -12.25 -22.19 23.99
CA PHE A 231 -12.57 -21.82 25.37
C PHE A 231 -13.76 -22.62 25.93
N TYR A 232 -14.78 -22.88 25.13
CA TYR A 232 -15.93 -23.69 25.55
C TYR A 232 -15.56 -25.17 25.81
N SER A 233 -14.63 -25.72 25.04
CA SER A 233 -14.27 -27.13 25.13
C SER A 233 -13.29 -27.46 26.26
N ILE A 234 -12.47 -26.51 26.70
CA ILE A 234 -11.48 -26.70 27.79
C ILE A 234 -12.14 -27.15 29.11
N PRO A 235 -13.13 -26.43 29.70
CA PRO A 235 -13.79 -26.86 30.94
C PRO A 235 -14.45 -28.23 30.81
N LEU A 236 -15.04 -28.51 29.64
CA LEU A 236 -15.74 -29.76 29.35
C LEU A 236 -14.81 -30.98 29.30
N ILE A 237 -13.54 -30.78 28.96
CA ILE A 237 -12.49 -31.81 28.94
C ILE A 237 -11.89 -31.97 30.33
N VAL A 238 -11.59 -30.87 31.03
CA VAL A 238 -10.94 -30.86 32.35
C VAL A 238 -11.84 -31.41 33.45
N LEU A 239 -13.09 -30.95 33.55
CA LEU A 239 -14.02 -31.37 34.62
C LEU A 239 -14.32 -32.88 34.57
N LYS A 240 -14.37 -33.48 33.38
CA LYS A 240 -14.60 -34.93 33.23
C LYS A 240 -13.39 -35.77 33.66
N LYS A 241 -12.16 -35.24 33.52
CA LYS A 241 -10.95 -35.92 33.98
C LYS A 241 -10.88 -36.00 35.51
N GLN A 242 -11.49 -35.03 36.20
CA GLN A 242 -11.62 -35.05 37.66
C GLN A 242 -12.67 -36.05 38.14
N SER A 243 -13.85 -36.12 37.52
CA SER A 243 -14.90 -37.09 37.92
C SER A 243 -14.46 -38.55 37.68
N TRP A 244 -13.74 -38.83 36.59
CA TRP A 244 -13.24 -40.18 36.33
C TRP A 244 -12.11 -40.60 37.29
N LYS A 245 -11.34 -39.64 37.82
CA LYS A 245 -10.32 -39.92 38.85
C LYS A 245 -10.91 -40.15 40.24
N SER A 246 -12.08 -39.57 40.56
CA SER A 246 -12.76 -39.83 41.84
C SER A 246 -13.46 -41.19 41.86
N GLU A 247 -14.06 -41.62 40.74
CA GLU A 247 -14.69 -42.95 40.64
C GLU A 247 -13.70 -44.11 40.72
N LYS A 248 -12.43 -43.92 40.32
CA LYS A 248 -11.38 -44.95 40.42
C LYS A 248 -10.68 -45.03 41.79
N LYS A 249 -11.03 -44.14 42.72
CA LYS A 249 -10.46 -44.12 44.09
C LYS A 249 -11.37 -44.78 45.14
N HIS A 250 -12.54 -45.26 44.72
CA HIS A 250 -13.45 -46.10 45.49
C HIS A 250 -13.50 -47.49 44.86
#